data_AF-A0AAW2MUM0-F1
#
_entry.id   AF-A0AAW2MUM0-F1
#
_cell.length_a   1.000
_cell.length_b   1.000
_cell.length_c   1.000
_cell.angle_alpha   90.00
_cell.angle_beta   90.00
_cell.angle_gamma   90.00
#
_symmetry.space_group_name_H-M   'P 1'
#
loop_
_entity.id
_entity.type
_entity.pdbx_description
1 polymer ?
#
loop_
_entity_poly.entity_id
_entity_poly.type
_entity_poly.pdbx_seq_one_letter_code
_entity_poly.pdbx_strand_id
1 'polypeptide(L)'
;MVISEQLSCYRDDDITKARNVKEKLLNDSWWHSIDYILDFTKPVYDMLRATDTDKPCLHLIYDMWDNMISKVKEAIYKAEKKNDYEESSFWGAVHKVLEDN
;
A
#
# COMPACT_ATOMS: atom_id res chain seq x y z
N MET A 1 -6.12 19.19 12.47
CA MET A 1 -4.74 18.76 12.79
C MET A 1 -4.56 18.87 14.30
N VAL A 2 -4.67 17.77 15.04
CA VAL A 2 -4.48 17.74 16.50
C VAL A 2 -3.00 17.54 16.76
N ILE A 3 -2.30 18.62 17.11
CA ILE A 3 -0.93 18.50 17.63
C ILE A 3 -1.09 18.14 19.10
N SER A 4 -0.91 16.85 19.43
CA SER A 4 -0.97 16.36 20.82
C SER A 4 0.07 17.07 21.69
N GLU A 5 -0.30 17.46 22.92
CA GLU A 5 0.60 18.00 23.95
C GLU A 5 1.81 17.09 24.19
N GLN A 6 1.71 15.78 23.89
CA GLN A 6 2.81 14.83 24.02
C GLN A 6 3.97 15.07 23.01
N LEU A 7 3.84 15.95 22.03
CA LEU A 7 4.97 16.39 21.20
C LEU A 7 5.87 17.41 21.93
N SER A 8 5.39 18.04 23.01
CA SER A 8 6.20 19.01 23.76
C SER A 8 7.32 18.34 24.54
N CYS A 9 7.15 17.08 24.99
CA CYS A 9 8.20 16.35 25.71
C CYS A 9 9.35 15.87 24.80
N TYR A 10 9.17 15.85 23.47
CA TYR A 10 10.25 15.58 22.51
C TYR A 10 11.18 16.77 22.29
N ARG A 11 10.83 17.98 22.76
CA ARG A 11 11.70 19.16 22.65
C ARG A 11 12.97 19.06 23.50
N ASP A 12 12.96 18.28 24.57
CA ASP A 12 14.06 18.26 25.54
C ASP A 12 15.20 17.30 25.17
N ASP A 13 14.96 16.28 24.33
CA ASP A 13 15.96 15.25 24.01
C ASP A 13 16.68 15.45 22.65
N ASP A 14 15.97 15.81 21.57
CA ASP A 14 16.58 16.02 20.25
C ASP A 14 15.68 16.87 19.32
N ILE A 15 15.77 18.20 19.47
CA ILE A 15 14.95 19.20 18.75
C ILE A 15 15.00 18.99 17.22
N THR A 16 16.15 18.56 16.70
CA THR A 16 16.36 18.35 15.27
C THR A 16 15.55 17.16 14.75
N LYS A 17 15.54 16.05 15.49
CA LYS A 17 14.71 14.88 15.14
C LYS A 17 13.23 15.18 15.23
N ALA A 18 12.80 15.86 16.30
CA ALA A 18 11.40 16.26 16.47
C ALA A 18 10.93 17.19 15.34
N ARG A 19 11.77 18.13 14.90
CA ARG A 19 11.48 19.00 13.76
C ARG A 19 11.37 18.20 12.46
N ASN A 20 12.29 17.27 12.20
CA ASN A 20 12.26 16.43 11.01
C ASN A 20 11.00 15.55 10.95
N VAL A 21 10.58 14.97 12.09
CA VAL A 21 9.32 14.20 12.17
C VAL A 21 8.13 15.10 11.88
N LYS A 22 8.09 16.30 12.48
CA LYS A 22 7.02 17.26 12.23
C LYS A 22 6.96 17.69 10.75
N GLU A 23 8.10 17.98 10.14
CA GLU A 23 8.20 18.31 8.71
C GLU A 23 7.74 17.15 7.82
N LYS A 24 8.08 15.90 8.17
CA LYS A 24 7.64 14.70 7.45
C LYS A 24 6.12 14.48 7.56
N LEU A 25 5.56 14.65 8.75
CA LEU A 25 4.12 14.52 9.01
C LEU A 25 3.30 15.60 8.30
N LEU A 26 3.88 16.76 8.04
CA LEU A 26 3.24 17.86 7.29
C LEU A 26 3.46 17.77 5.78
N ASN A 27 4.19 16.77 5.30
CA ASN A 27 4.48 16.63 3.88
C ASN A 27 3.38 15.82 3.17
N ASP A 28 2.51 16.50 2.45
CA ASP A 28 1.42 15.88 1.69
C ASP A 28 1.90 14.91 0.61
N SER A 29 3.05 15.17 -0.03
CA SER A 29 3.63 14.27 -1.04
C SER A 29 4.10 12.95 -0.42
N TRP A 30 4.59 13.02 0.82
CA TRP A 30 4.94 11.80 1.57
C TRP A 30 3.70 10.97 1.88
N TRP A 31 2.61 11.60 2.33
CA TRP A 31 1.33 10.90 2.56
C TRP A 31 0.75 10.31 1.27
N HIS A 32 0.85 11.01 0.15
CA HIS A 32 0.43 10.48 -1.15
C HIS A 32 1.17 9.19 -1.54
N SER A 33 2.46 9.11 -1.17
CA SER A 33 3.26 7.89 -1.38
C SER A 33 2.81 6.75 -0.47
N ILE A 34 2.42 7.05 0.77
CA ILE A 34 1.88 6.06 1.71
C ILE A 34 0.52 5.57 1.24
N ASP A 35 -0.38 6.47 0.82
CA ASP A 35 -1.69 6.13 0.28
C ASP A 35 -1.55 5.22 -0.94
N TYR A 36 -0.61 5.52 -1.83
CA TYR A 36 -0.29 4.66 -2.96
C TYR A 36 0.12 3.24 -2.53
N ILE A 37 1.04 3.13 -1.55
CA ILE A 37 1.47 1.82 -1.04
C ILE A 37 0.30 1.05 -0.46
N LEU A 38 -0.57 1.71 0.30
CA LEU A 38 -1.77 1.09 0.88
C LEU A 38 -2.75 0.64 -0.21
N ASP A 39 -2.97 1.46 -1.23
CA ASP A 39 -3.93 1.17 -2.30
C ASP A 39 -3.59 -0.11 -3.07
N PHE A 40 -2.33 -0.33 -3.45
CA PHE A 40 -1.96 -1.54 -4.19
C PHE A 40 -1.73 -2.76 -3.29
N THR A 41 -1.41 -2.58 -2.00
CA THR A 41 -1.22 -3.72 -1.06
C THR A 41 -2.52 -4.21 -0.45
N LYS A 42 -3.56 -3.37 -0.40
CA LYS A 42 -4.86 -3.72 0.17
C LYS A 42 -5.52 -4.95 -0.47
N PRO A 43 -5.55 -5.12 -1.80
CA PRO A 43 -6.12 -6.33 -2.41
C PRO A 43 -5.41 -7.62 -1.98
N VAL A 44 -4.09 -7.58 -1.78
CA VAL A 44 -3.30 -8.71 -1.28
C VAL A 44 -3.72 -9.06 0.14
N TYR A 45 -3.79 -8.05 1.01
CA TYR A 45 -4.22 -8.24 2.40
C TYR A 45 -5.65 -8.78 2.50
N ASP A 46 -6.57 -8.24 1.69
CA ASP A 46 -7.97 -8.66 1.69
C ASP A 46 -8.12 -10.13 1.24
N MET A 47 -7.35 -10.56 0.23
CA MET A 47 -7.33 -11.95 -0.25
C MET A 47 -6.79 -12.92 0.82
N LEU A 48 -5.67 -12.57 1.47
CA LEU A 48 -5.10 -13.37 2.56
C LEU A 48 -6.09 -13.53 3.71
N ARG A 49 -6.73 -12.43 4.12
CA ARG A 49 -7.72 -12.45 5.21
C ARG A 49 -8.97 -13.27 4.87
N ALA A 50 -9.42 -13.24 3.62
CA ALA A 50 -10.55 -14.04 3.20
C ALA A 50 -10.21 -15.53 3.03
N THR A 51 -8.93 -15.84 2.77
CA THR A 51 -8.42 -17.22 2.67
C THR A 51 -8.14 -17.85 4.03
N ASP A 52 -7.87 -17.03 5.06
CA ASP A 52 -7.65 -17.44 6.45
C ASP A 52 -8.96 -17.87 7.16
N THR A 53 -9.67 -18.83 6.57
CA THR A 53 -10.87 -19.44 7.16
C THR A 53 -10.79 -20.96 7.03
N ASP A 54 -11.29 -21.69 8.03
CA ASP A 54 -11.29 -23.17 8.06
C ASP A 54 -12.25 -23.83 7.04
N LYS A 55 -12.74 -23.07 6.06
CA LYS A 55 -13.69 -23.55 5.06
C LYS A 55 -12.96 -24.16 3.87
N PRO A 56 -13.45 -25.26 3.28
CA PRO A 56 -12.87 -25.83 2.07
C PRO A 56 -13.16 -24.91 0.87
N CYS A 57 -12.24 -23.98 0.62
CA CYS A 57 -12.41 -22.89 -0.35
C CYS A 57 -11.37 -22.90 -1.47
N LEU A 58 -10.64 -24.02 -1.69
CA LEU A 58 -9.51 -24.04 -2.64
C LEU A 58 -9.89 -23.57 -4.06
N HIS A 59 -11.07 -23.94 -4.56
CA HIS A 59 -11.56 -23.46 -5.87
C HIS A 59 -11.81 -21.95 -5.88
N LEU A 60 -12.23 -21.37 -4.75
CA LEU A 60 -12.44 -19.93 -4.61
C LEU A 60 -11.13 -19.16 -4.47
N ILE A 61 -10.07 -19.80 -3.99
CA ILE A 61 -8.75 -19.16 -3.83
C ILE A 61 -8.20 -18.74 -5.19
N TYR A 62 -8.36 -19.56 -6.24
CA TYR A 62 -7.93 -19.20 -7.60
C TYR A 62 -8.68 -17.97 -8.13
N ASP A 63 -10.02 -17.97 -8.04
CA ASP A 63 -10.83 -16.81 -8.44
C ASP A 63 -10.49 -15.54 -7.64
N MET A 64 -10.20 -15.71 -6.34
CA MET A 64 -9.80 -14.60 -5.46
C MET A 64 -8.40 -14.08 -5.77
N TRP A 65 -7.48 -14.96 -6.18
CA TRP A 65 -6.14 -14.59 -6.62
C TRP A 65 -6.19 -13.80 -7.92
N ASP A 66 -6.91 -14.27 -8.93
CA ASP A 66 -7.08 -13.55 -10.21
C ASP A 66 -7.70 -12.16 -10.00
N ASN A 67 -8.74 -12.08 -9.17
CA ASN A 67 -9.36 -10.81 -8.80
C ASN A 67 -8.41 -9.90 -8.02
N MET A 68 -7.58 -10.45 -7.13
CA MET A 68 -6.56 -9.71 -6.41
C MET A 68 -5.54 -9.12 -7.38
N ILE A 69 -4.98 -9.92 -8.30
CA ILE A 69 -4.03 -9.48 -9.34
C ILE A 69 -4.64 -8.32 -10.13
N SER A 70 -5.89 -8.47 -10.59
CA SER A 70 -6.57 -7.43 -11.36
C SER A 70 -6.68 -6.11 -10.58
N LYS A 71 -7.06 -6.16 -9.30
CA LYS A 71 -7.17 -4.96 -8.45
C LYS A 71 -5.82 -4.32 -8.15
N VAL A 72 -4.77 -5.11 -7.95
CA VAL A 72 -3.40 -4.58 -7.77
C VAL A 72 -2.97 -3.84 -9.04
N LYS A 73 -3.23 -4.41 -10.22
CA LYS A 73 -2.95 -3.76 -11.50
C LYS A 73 -3.66 -2.40 -11.60
N GLU A 74 -4.97 -2.37 -11.34
CA GLU A 74 -5.77 -1.14 -11.38
C GLU A 74 -5.23 -0.06 -10.44
N ALA A 75 -4.86 -0.42 -9.21
CA ALA A 75 -4.29 0.53 -8.24
C ALA A 75 -2.97 1.13 -8.74
N ILE A 76 -2.08 0.30 -9.31
CA ILE A 76 -0.81 0.74 -9.87
C ILE A 76 -1.02 1.65 -11.08
N TYR A 77 -1.86 1.24 -12.03
CA TYR A 77 -2.11 2.01 -13.25
C TYR A 77 -2.78 3.35 -12.97
N LYS A 78 -3.70 3.38 -12.00
CA LYS A 78 -4.32 4.63 -11.53
C LYS A 78 -3.31 5.60 -10.94
N ALA A 79 -2.35 5.10 -10.15
CA ALA A 79 -1.31 5.94 -9.56
C ALA A 79 -0.29 6.43 -10.60
N GLU A 80 0.07 5.59 -11.57
CA GLU A 80 0.94 5.95 -12.68
C GLU A 80 0.24 6.79 -13.77
N LYS A 81 -1.10 6.96 -13.68
CA LYS A 81 -1.96 7.59 -14.70
C LYS A 81 -1.80 6.97 -16.08
N LYS A 82 -1.70 5.63 -16.11
CA LYS A 82 -1.53 4.84 -17.32
C LYS A 82 -2.84 4.18 -17.75
N ASN A 83 -2.98 3.97 -19.05
CA ASN A 83 -4.06 3.18 -19.62
C ASN A 83 -3.74 1.68 -19.56
N ASP A 84 -4.75 0.81 -19.61
CA ASP A 84 -4.60 -0.66 -19.46
C ASP A 84 -3.66 -1.32 -20.48
N TYR A 85 -3.44 -0.67 -21.62
CA TYR A 85 -2.57 -1.11 -22.72
C TYR A 85 -1.13 -0.63 -22.60
N GLU A 86 -0.84 0.29 -21.68
CA GLU A 86 0.51 0.84 -21.49
C GLU A 86 1.34 -0.10 -20.62
N GLU A 87 2.63 -0.21 -20.95
CA GLU A 87 3.56 -0.99 -20.15
C GLU A 87 3.93 -0.24 -18.85
N SER A 88 3.89 -0.97 -17.73
CA SER A 88 4.47 -0.52 -16.46
C SER A 88 5.56 -1.48 -16.03
N SER A 89 6.78 -0.96 -15.89
CA SER A 89 7.92 -1.71 -15.36
C SER A 89 7.72 -2.11 -13.91
N PHE A 90 7.04 -1.27 -13.12
CA PHE A 90 6.69 -1.59 -11.74
C PHE A 90 5.63 -2.68 -11.67
N TRP A 91 4.56 -2.58 -12.47
CA TRP A 91 3.59 -3.67 -12.59
C TRP A 91 4.25 -4.98 -13.00
N GLY A 92 5.15 -4.96 -14.00
CA GLY A 92 5.86 -6.17 -14.43
C GLY A 92 6.65 -6.83 -13.30
N ALA A 93 7.30 -6.04 -12.44
CA ALA A 93 8.00 -6.55 -11.26
C ALA A 93 7.03 -7.11 -10.21
N VAL A 94 5.92 -6.42 -9.94
CA VAL A 94 4.90 -6.85 -8.98
C VAL A 94 4.19 -8.11 -9.47
N HIS A 95 3.77 -8.15 -10.73
CA HIS A 95 3.11 -9.28 -11.36
C HIS A 95 3.99 -10.52 -11.31
N LYS A 96 5.29 -10.37 -11.59
CA LYS A 96 6.24 -11.48 -11.44
C LYS A 96 6.25 -12.02 -10.02
N VAL A 97 6.26 -11.17 -8.99
CA VAL A 97 6.21 -11.64 -7.59
C VAL A 97 4.87 -12.32 -7.27
N LEU A 98 3.77 -11.84 -7.85
CA LEU A 98 2.43 -12.37 -7.60
C LEU A 98 2.15 -13.66 -8.36
N GLU A 99 2.83 -13.94 -9.47
CA GLU A 99 2.68 -15.15 -10.29
C GLU A 99 3.84 -16.14 -10.19
N ASP A 100 5.00 -15.76 -9.64
CA ASP A 100 6.17 -16.63 -9.53
C ASP A 100 5.81 -17.87 -8.70
N ASN A 101 5.68 -19.00 -9.42
CA ASN A 101 5.64 -20.36 -8.91
C ASN A 101 7.07 -20.92 -8.79
#